data_AF-A0A3S4FD47-F1
#
_entry.id   AF-A0A3S4FD47-F1
#
_cell.length_a   1.000
_cell.length_b   1.000
_cell.length_c   1.000
_cell.angle_alpha   90.00
_cell.angle_beta   90.00
_cell.angle_gamma   90.00
#
_symmetry.space_group_name_H-M   'P 1'
#
loop_
_entity.id
_entity.type
_entity.pdbx_description
1 polymer ?
#
loop_
_entity_poly.entity_id
_entity_poly.type
_entity_poly.pdbx_seq_one_letter_code
_entity_poly.pdbx_strand_id
1 'polypeptide(L)'
;MDIAREAADIILLEKSLMVLEEGVIEGRRTFSNMLKYIKMTASSNFGNVFSVLVASAFLPFLPMLPLHLLIQNLLYDVSQVAIPFDNVDEEQIQKPQRWNPADLGALWSFSVRSARFSTF
;
A
#
# COMPACT_ATOMS: atom_id res chain seq x y z
N MET A 1 30.59 -22.31 -17.46
CA MET A 1 30.43 -20.92 -16.96
C MET A 1 29.01 -20.42 -17.19
N ASP A 2 28.29 -20.92 -18.20
CA ASP A 2 26.90 -20.50 -18.48
C ASP A 2 25.84 -21.08 -17.51
N ILE A 3 26.07 -22.29 -16.98
CA ILE A 3 25.14 -22.96 -16.02
C ILE A 3 24.90 -22.09 -14.76
N ALA A 4 25.94 -21.42 -14.25
CA ALA A 4 25.82 -20.55 -13.08
C ALA A 4 25.04 -19.27 -13.37
N ARG A 5 25.02 -18.81 -14.63
CA ARG A 5 24.26 -17.62 -15.06
C ARG A 5 22.80 -17.98 -15.29
N GLU A 6 22.50 -19.15 -15.84
CA GLU A 6 21.14 -19.63 -16.08
C GLU A 6 20.40 -19.98 -14.78
N ALA A 7 21.11 -20.32 -13.71
CA ALA A 7 20.54 -20.68 -12.41
C ALA A 7 20.41 -19.50 -11.44
N ALA A 8 20.86 -18.30 -11.79
CA ALA A 8 20.91 -17.15 -10.88
C ALA A 8 19.70 -16.22 -11.07
N ASP A 9 19.04 -15.85 -9.97
CA ASP A 9 17.96 -14.83 -9.96
C ASP A 9 18.49 -13.40 -10.20
N ILE A 10 19.78 -13.18 -9.93
CA ILE A 10 20.47 -11.89 -10.10
C ILE A 10 21.80 -12.13 -10.81
N ILE A 11 22.02 -11.43 -11.92
CA ILE A 11 23.26 -11.46 -12.69
C ILE A 11 23.93 -10.09 -12.58
N LEU A 12 25.13 -10.05 -11.97
CA LEU A 12 25.93 -8.84 -11.93
C LEU A 12 26.58 -8.62 -13.30
N LEU A 13 26.22 -7.51 -13.94
CA LEU A 13 26.81 -7.09 -15.23
C LEU A 13 28.24 -6.56 -15.05
N GLU A 14 28.52 -5.98 -13.89
CA GLU A 14 29.84 -5.50 -13.51
C GLU A 14 30.44 -6.36 -12.39
N LYS A 15 31.76 -6.59 -12.45
CA LYS A 15 32.49 -7.34 -11.41
C LYS A 15 32.79 -6.45 -10.19
N SER A 16 31.78 -5.76 -9.67
CA SER A 16 31.89 -4.86 -8.52
C SER A 16 30.75 -5.12 -7.54
N LEU A 17 31.10 -5.28 -6.27
CA LEU A 17 30.12 -5.40 -5.19
C LEU A 17 29.43 -4.06 -4.87
N MET A 18 29.94 -2.94 -5.37
CA MET A 18 29.27 -1.64 -5.23
C MET A 18 27.90 -1.64 -5.93
N VAL A 19 27.78 -2.29 -7.09
CA VAL A 19 26.51 -2.40 -7.83
C VAL A 19 25.49 -3.24 -7.04
N LEU A 20 25.96 -4.19 -6.23
CA LEU A 20 25.09 -4.96 -5.34
C LEU A 20 24.55 -4.09 -4.21
N GLU A 21 25.38 -3.22 -3.62
CA GLU A 21 24.94 -2.27 -2.58
C GLU A 21 23.88 -1.30 -3.11
N GLU A 22 24.12 -0.70 -4.28
CA GLU A 22 23.15 0.16 -4.96
C GLU A 22 21.84 -0.58 -5.26
N GLY A 23 21.93 -1.82 -5.75
CA GLY A 23 20.76 -2.67 -5.98
C GLY A 23 19.96 -2.97 -4.70
N VAL A 24 20.63 -3.16 -3.56
CA VAL A 24 19.96 -3.33 -2.26
C VAL A 24 19.26 -2.05 -1.82
N ILE A 25 19.89 -0.88 -2.02
CA ILE A 25 19.32 0.43 -1.69
C ILE A 25 18.06 0.70 -2.54
N GLU A 26 18.13 0.48 -3.86
CA GLU A 26 16.95 0.63 -4.73
C GLU A 26 15.86 -0.37 -4.37
N GLY A 27 16.21 -1.63 -4.06
CA GLY A 27 15.25 -2.61 -3.58
C GLY A 27 14.50 -2.18 -2.31
N ARG A 28 15.20 -1.52 -1.37
CA ARG A 28 14.56 -0.94 -0.17
C ARG A 28 13.63 0.21 -0.51
N ARG A 29 14.01 1.07 -1.48
CA ARG A 29 13.16 2.17 -1.96
C ARG A 29 11.87 1.63 -2.59
N THR A 30 11.99 0.67 -3.52
CA THR A 30 10.83 0.02 -4.15
C THR A 30 9.93 -0.64 -3.12
N PHE A 31 10.50 -1.36 -2.15
CA PHE A 31 9.72 -2.00 -1.09
C PHE A 31 8.97 -0.99 -0.21
N SER A 32 9.61 0.12 0.17
CA SER A 32 8.96 1.18 0.95
C SER A 32 7.78 1.81 0.20
N ASN A 33 7.95 2.12 -1.09
CA ASN A 33 6.88 2.65 -1.93
C ASN A 33 5.72 1.67 -2.09
N MET A 34 6.02 0.39 -2.25
CA MET A 34 5.01 -0.67 -2.30
C MET A 34 4.22 -0.74 -0.99
N LEU A 35 4.88 -0.66 0.17
CA LEU A 35 4.19 -0.66 1.47
C LEU A 35 3.25 0.55 1.62
N LYS A 36 3.69 1.75 1.22
CA LYS A 36 2.86 2.96 1.22
C LYS A 36 1.60 2.77 0.37
N TYR A 37 1.78 2.28 -0.86
CA TYR A 37 0.69 2.01 -1.79
C TYR A 37 -0.31 1.00 -1.20
N ILE A 38 0.15 -0.17 -0.74
CA ILE A 38 -0.73 -1.19 -0.18
C ILE A 38 -1.49 -0.65 1.03
N LYS A 39 -0.83 0.13 1.92
CA LYS A 39 -1.49 0.72 3.09
C LYS A 39 -2.62 1.67 2.68
N MET A 40 -2.40 2.50 1.66
CA MET A 40 -3.41 3.45 1.17
C MET A 40 -4.57 2.75 0.46
N THR A 41 -4.29 1.83 -0.45
CA THR A 41 -5.31 1.09 -1.21
C THR A 41 -6.13 0.19 -0.29
N ALA A 42 -5.48 -0.56 0.60
CA ALA A 42 -6.18 -1.45 1.53
C ALA A 42 -7.07 -0.67 2.51
N SER A 43 -6.59 0.45 3.06
CA SER A 43 -7.40 1.29 3.96
C SER A 43 -8.62 1.88 3.26
N SER A 44 -8.47 2.35 2.03
CA SER A 44 -9.57 2.98 1.29
C SER A 44 -10.62 1.97 0.85
N ASN A 45 -10.20 0.87 0.22
CA ASN A 45 -11.12 -0.17 -0.26
C ASN A 45 -11.87 -0.81 0.92
N PHE A 46 -11.19 -1.03 2.05
CA PHE A 46 -11.83 -1.50 3.27
C PHE A 46 -12.83 -0.47 3.82
N GLY A 47 -12.45 0.80 3.94
CA GLY A 47 -13.33 1.85 4.45
C GLY A 47 -14.58 2.05 3.59
N ASN A 48 -14.45 1.97 2.26
CA ASN A 48 -15.57 2.05 1.33
C ASN A 48 -16.57 0.91 1.55
N VAL A 49 -16.09 -0.33 1.49
CA VAL A 49 -16.92 -1.53 1.67
C VAL A 49 -17.57 -1.53 3.06
N PHE A 50 -16.80 -1.22 4.11
CA PHE A 50 -17.32 -1.14 5.47
C PHE A 50 -18.41 -0.07 5.62
N SER A 51 -18.23 1.11 5.02
CA SER A 51 -19.22 2.19 5.06
C SER A 51 -20.52 1.77 4.37
N VAL A 52 -20.42 1.11 3.22
CA VAL A 52 -21.60 0.59 2.50
C VAL A 52 -22.29 -0.52 3.29
N LEU A 53 -21.54 -1.43 3.91
CA LEU A 53 -22.09 -2.49 4.77
C LEU A 53 -22.85 -1.90 5.96
N VAL A 54 -22.25 -0.97 6.69
CA VAL A 54 -22.88 -0.30 7.84
C VAL A 54 -24.13 0.47 7.38
N ALA A 55 -24.01 1.29 6.33
CA ALA A 55 -25.14 2.06 5.84
C ALA A 55 -26.29 1.17 5.36
N SER A 56 -26.01 0.05 4.69
CA SER A 56 -27.03 -0.92 4.26
C SER A 56 -27.69 -1.67 5.42
N ALA A 57 -27.03 -1.78 6.58
CA ALA A 57 -27.62 -2.40 7.77
C ALA A 57 -28.64 -1.48 8.47
N PHE A 58 -28.50 -0.16 8.32
CA PHE A 58 -29.38 0.85 8.94
C PHE A 58 -30.40 1.45 7.96
N LEU A 59 -30.13 1.42 6.65
CA LEU A 59 -31.01 1.98 5.62
C LEU A 59 -31.82 0.87 4.94
N PRO A 60 -33.12 1.10 4.65
CA PRO A 60 -33.96 0.13 3.94
C PRO A 60 -33.68 0.07 2.42
N PHE A 61 -32.70 0.84 1.93
CA PHE A 61 -32.29 0.92 0.53
C PHE A 61 -30.77 0.85 0.40
N LEU A 62 -30.26 0.42 -0.76
CA LEU A 62 -28.82 0.36 -1.01
C LEU A 62 -28.21 1.78 -1.11
N PRO A 63 -27.18 2.12 -0.31
CA PRO A 63 -26.51 3.42 -0.35
C PRO A 63 -25.86 3.72 -1.71
N MET A 64 -25.30 2.69 -2.35
CA MET A 64 -24.72 2.75 -3.69
C MET A 64 -25.02 1.47 -4.45
N LEU A 65 -25.27 1.60 -5.76
CA LEU A 65 -25.37 0.48 -6.67
C LEU A 65 -23.98 -0.14 -6.92
N PRO A 66 -23.88 -1.46 -7.20
CA PRO A 66 -22.62 -2.12 -7.52
C PRO A 66 -21.86 -1.47 -8.69
N LEU A 67 -22.58 -0.90 -9.66
CA LEU A 67 -21.99 -0.17 -10.78
C LEU A 67 -21.25 1.09 -10.33
N HIS A 68 -21.81 1.85 -9.37
CA HIS A 68 -21.15 3.03 -8.82
C HIS A 68 -19.88 2.65 -8.05
N LEU A 69 -19.92 1.55 -7.32
CA LEU A 69 -18.74 1.01 -6.63
C LEU A 69 -17.63 0.60 -7.60
N LEU A 70 -17.98 -0.06 -8.71
CA LEU A 70 -17.01 -0.47 -9.72
C LEU A 70 -16.31 0.74 -10.34
N ILE A 71 -17.07 1.76 -10.72
CA ILE A 71 -16.55 3.00 -11.31
C ILE A 71 -15.72 3.77 -10.29
N GLN A 72 -16.18 3.85 -9.04
CA GLN A 72 -15.45 4.51 -7.96
C GLN A 72 -14.10 3.84 -7.69
N ASN A 73 -14.05 2.50 -7.59
CA ASN A 73 -12.80 1.76 -7.40
C ASN A 73 -11.85 1.97 -8.57
N LEU A 74 -12.34 1.91 -9.82
CA LEU A 74 -11.51 2.16 -11.00
C LEU A 74 -10.89 3.56 -10.99
N LEU A 75 -11.69 4.60 -10.74
CA LEU A 75 -11.19 5.98 -10.68
C LEU A 75 -10.22 6.18 -9.52
N TYR A 76 -10.49 5.56 -8.38
CA TYR A 76 -9.65 5.65 -7.19
C TYR A 76 -8.31 4.96 -7.42
N ASP A 77 -8.29 3.74 -7.93
CA ASP A 77 -7.07 3.00 -8.25
C ASP A 77 -6.22 3.76 -9.27
N VAL A 78 -6.84 4.31 -10.33
CA VAL A 78 -6.16 5.16 -11.33
C VAL A 78 -5.56 6.41 -10.69
N SER A 79 -6.26 7.05 -9.75
CA SER A 79 -5.73 8.21 -9.02
C SER A 79 -4.52 7.86 -8.12
N GLN A 80 -4.41 6.61 -7.71
CA GLN A 80 -3.35 6.11 -6.83
C GLN A 80 -2.12 5.57 -7.56
N VAL A 81 -2.15 5.45 -8.89
CA VAL A 81 -1.03 4.94 -9.71
C VAL A 81 0.25 5.75 -9.53
N ALA A 82 0.16 7.01 -9.11
CA ALA A 82 1.32 7.86 -8.85
C ALA A 82 2.04 7.56 -7.52
N ILE A 83 1.37 6.90 -6.56
CA ILE A 83 1.91 6.68 -5.20
C ILE A 83 3.15 5.76 -5.18
N PRO A 84 3.25 4.68 -5.98
CA PRO A 84 4.48 3.90 -6.07
C PRO A 84 5.69 4.67 -6.59
N PHE A 85 5.47 5.80 -7.28
CA PHE A 85 6.52 6.69 -7.78
C PHE A 85 6.84 7.84 -6.81
N ASP A 86 6.20 7.86 -5.63
CA ASP A 86 6.46 8.87 -4.60
C ASP A 86 7.90 8.76 -4.06
N ASN A 87 8.43 9.87 -3.56
CA ASN A 87 9.78 9.91 -3.02
C ASN A 87 9.82 9.19 -1.65
N VAL A 88 10.89 8.43 -1.42
CA VAL A 88 11.12 7.76 -0.14
C VAL A 88 12.16 8.55 0.64
N ASP A 89 11.83 8.95 1.87
CA ASP A 89 12.77 9.63 2.74
C ASP A 89 14.01 8.76 2.97
N GLU A 90 15.19 9.36 2.94
CA GLU A 90 16.47 8.65 3.10
C GLU A 90 16.51 7.83 4.41
N GLU A 91 15.86 8.32 5.46
CA GLU A 91 15.74 7.66 6.77
C GLU A 91 15.00 6.31 6.67
N GLN A 92 14.04 6.16 5.75
CA GLN A 92 13.30 4.91 5.51
C GLN A 92 14.11 3.88 4.72
N ILE A 93 15.15 4.31 4.02
CA ILE A 93 16.04 3.47 3.20
C ILE A 93 17.20 2.91 4.05
N GLN A 94 17.56 3.59 5.14
CA GLN A 94 18.65 3.17 6.04
C GLN A 94 18.39 1.82 6.71
N LYS A 95 17.14 1.47 6.98
CA LYS A 95 16.74 0.20 7.60
C LYS A 95 15.72 -0.54 6.73
N PRO A 96 15.77 -1.89 6.70
CA PRO A 96 14.74 -2.66 6.03
C PRO A 96 13.40 -2.41 6.72
N GLN A 97 12.42 -1.94 5.95
CA GLN A 97 11.05 -1.83 6.41
C GLN A 97 10.46 -3.23 6.61
N ARG A 98 9.54 -3.38 7.56
CA ARG A 98 8.79 -4.62 7.77
C ARG A 98 7.32 -4.35 7.61
N TRP A 99 6.61 -5.23 6.91
CA TRP A 99 5.16 -5.21 6.88
C TRP A 99 4.61 -5.57 8.27
N ASN A 100 3.82 -4.68 8.87
CA ASN A 100 3.07 -4.96 10.07
C ASN A 100 1.56 -4.84 9.80
N PRO A 101 0.81 -5.96 9.74
CA PRO A 101 -0.63 -5.93 9.50
C PRO A 101 -1.40 -5.15 10.58
N ALA A 102 -0.86 -5.06 11.81
CA ALA A 102 -1.50 -4.34 12.91
C ALA A 102 -1.60 -2.82 12.65
N ASP A 103 -0.74 -2.26 11.79
CA ASP A 103 -0.78 -0.83 11.43
C ASP A 103 -2.03 -0.47 10.63
N LEU A 104 -2.64 -1.44 9.93
CA LEU A 104 -3.93 -1.26 9.27
C LEU A 104 -5.08 -1.22 10.30
N GLY A 105 -4.99 -2.01 11.37
CA GLY A 105 -5.97 -2.03 12.45
C GLY A 105 -5.96 -0.76 13.32
N ALA A 106 -4.79 -0.12 13.48
CA ALA A 106 -4.67 1.13 14.23
C ALA A 106 -5.51 2.27 13.62
N LEU A 107 -5.69 2.30 12.29
CA LEU A 107 -6.54 3.27 11.60
C LEU A 107 -8.01 3.16 12.05
N TRP A 108 -8.47 1.95 12.39
CA TRP A 108 -9.81 1.74 12.93
C TRP A 108 -9.99 2.39 14.30
N SER A 109 -8.97 2.30 15.16
CA SER A 109 -8.98 2.96 16.48
C SER A 109 -9.03 4.48 16.38
N PHE A 110 -8.38 5.07 15.36
CA PHE A 110 -8.40 6.52 15.14
C PHE A 110 -9.77 7.01 14.67
N SER A 111 -10.40 6.32 13.71
CA SER A 111 -11.74 6.68 13.22
C SER A 111 -12.83 6.54 14.29
N VAL A 112 -12.79 5.49 15.11
CA VAL A 112 -13.73 5.30 16.22
C VAL A 112 -13.52 6.35 17.33
N ARG A 113 -12.27 6.76 17.57
CA ARG A 113 -11.94 7.77 18.58
C ARG A 113 -12.30 9.18 18.11
N SER A 114 -12.13 9.49 16.83
CA SER A 114 -12.58 10.75 16.20
C SER A 114 -14.10 10.93 16.28
N ALA A 115 -14.87 9.87 15.97
CA ALA A 115 -16.34 9.90 16.08
C ALA A 115 -16.84 10.09 17.53
N ARG A 116 -16.03 9.74 18.54
CA ARG A 116 -16.37 9.95 19.95
C ARG A 116 -16.07 11.39 20.43
N PHE A 117 -15.32 12.18 19.67
CA PHE A 117 -15.02 13.58 19.98
C PHE A 117 -16.01 14.58 19.37
N SER A 118 -16.86 14.19 18.42
CA SER A 118 -17.91 15.06 17.87
C SER A 118 -19.22 15.03 18.66
N THR A 119 -19.24 14.42 19.85
CA THR A 119 -20.42 14.33 20.74
C THR A 119 -20.16 14.96 22.12
N PHE A 120 -19.17 15.85 22.24
CA PHE A 120 -18.99 16.75 23.39
C PHE A 120 -18.70 18.18 22.92
#